data_AF-C7RAB4-F1
#
_entry.id   AF-C7RAB4-F1
#
_cell.length_a   1.000
_cell.length_b   1.000
_cell.length_c   1.000
_cell.angle_alpha   90.00
_cell.angle_beta   90.00
_cell.angle_gamma   90.00
#
_symmetry.space_group_name_H-M   'P 1'
#
loop_
_entity.id
_entity.type
_entity.pdbx_description
1 polymer ?
#
loop_
_entity_poly.entity_id
_entity_poly.type
_entity_poly.pdbx_seq_one_letter_code
_entity_poly.pdbx_strand_id
1 'polypeptide(L)'
;MAPLIIAGLYGLMFLVIKLVTSFEFNNEIRLIINILVGIGALVLPIVIYSLIDFKLTHRAINLVGHSWCEEQNVEFKKVEMHKNHFALIYLQENKKMRKKFRVRFIPTTWFIKSVEWLEK
;
A
#
# COMPACT_ATOMS: atom_id res chain seq x y z
N MET A 1 -4.75 13.64 -1.08
CA MET A 1 -4.47 12.27 -1.58
C MET A 1 -5.75 11.45 -1.70
N ALA A 2 -6.46 11.14 -0.61
CA ALA A 2 -7.70 10.33 -0.66
C ALA A 2 -8.80 10.89 -1.60
N PRO A 3 -9.08 12.21 -1.66
CA PRO A 3 -10.08 12.75 -2.61
C PRO A 3 -9.69 12.57 -4.09
N LEU A 4 -8.40 12.64 -4.41
CA LEU A 4 -7.89 12.43 -5.77
C LEU A 4 -7.98 10.96 -6.19
N ILE A 5 -7.73 10.03 -5.26
CA ILE A 5 -7.90 8.60 -5.51
C ILE A 5 -9.37 8.28 -5.77
N ILE A 6 -10.28 8.84 -4.96
CA ILE A 6 -11.73 8.68 -5.15
C ILE A 6 -12.18 9.27 -6.50
N ALA A 7 -11.75 10.48 -6.83
CA ALA A 7 -12.07 11.12 -8.12
C ALA A 7 -11.55 10.29 -9.31
N GLY A 8 -10.32 9.75 -9.21
CA GLY A 8 -9.74 8.87 -10.23
C GLY A 8 -10.54 7.58 -10.41
N LEU A 9 -10.96 6.93 -9.33
CA LEU A 9 -11.78 5.71 -9.36
C LEU A 9 -13.17 5.97 -9.99
N TYR A 10 -13.82 7.08 -9.63
CA TYR A 10 -15.09 7.48 -10.25
C TYR A 10 -14.94 7.77 -11.75
N GLY A 11 -13.87 8.45 -12.16
CA GLY A 11 -13.57 8.70 -13.57
C GLY A 11 -13.35 7.41 -14.36
N LEU A 12 -12.65 6.44 -13.78
CA LEU A 12 -12.41 5.13 -14.38
C LEU A 12 -13.73 4.34 -14.53
N MET A 13 -14.59 4.37 -13.51
CA MET A 13 -15.92 3.75 -13.56
C MET A 13 -16.80 4.35 -14.67
N PHE A 14 -16.79 5.67 -14.83
CA PHE A 14 -17.52 6.36 -15.90
C PHE A 14 -17.02 5.92 -17.30
N LEU A 15 -15.71 5.76 -17.46
CA LEU A 15 -15.09 5.35 -18.72
C LEU A 15 -15.46 3.90 -19.07
N VAL A 16 -15.48 3.00 -18.08
CA VAL A 16 -15.93 1.60 -18.25
C VAL A 16 -17.39 1.54 -18.66
N ILE A 17 -18.28 2.28 -17.98
CA ILE A 17 -19.71 2.32 -18.31
C ILE A 17 -19.90 2.81 -19.75
N LYS A 18 -19.23 3.90 -20.14
CA LYS A 18 -19.32 4.47 -21.49
C LYS A 18 -18.87 3.49 -22.57
N LEU A 19 -17.80 2.73 -22.32
CA LEU A 19 -17.32 1.70 -23.26
C LEU A 19 -18.37 0.61 -23.41
N VAL A 20 -18.88 0.04 -22.31
CA VAL A 20 -19.85 -1.05 -22.34
C VAL A 20 -21.16 -0.65 -23.03
N THR A 21 -21.63 0.59 -22.85
CA THR A 21 -22.86 1.07 -23.48
C THR A 21 -22.71 1.43 -24.96
N SER A 22 -21.48 1.65 -25.44
CA SER A 22 -21.22 2.05 -26.83
C SER A 22 -21.11 0.88 -27.81
N PHE A 23 -21.02 -0.36 -27.31
CA PHE A 23 -20.94 -1.57 -28.14
C PHE A 23 -22.28 -2.30 -28.20
N GLU A 24 -22.69 -2.70 -29.40
CA GLU A 24 -23.91 -3.49 -29.62
C GLU A 24 -23.67 -4.96 -29.22
N PHE A 25 -23.77 -5.24 -27.92
CA PHE A 25 -23.79 -6.60 -27.41
C PHE A 25 -25.21 -7.19 -27.38
N ASN A 26 -25.31 -8.49 -27.66
CA ASN A 26 -26.51 -9.28 -27.36
C ASN A 26 -26.85 -9.19 -25.85
N ASN A 27 -28.13 -9.28 -25.50
CA ASN A 27 -28.64 -9.07 -24.14
C ASN A 27 -27.99 -9.98 -23.09
N GLU A 28 -27.72 -11.24 -23.44
CA GLU A 28 -27.04 -12.20 -22.55
C GLU A 28 -25.60 -11.77 -22.23
N ILE A 29 -24.85 -11.36 -23.26
CA ILE A 29 -23.47 -10.86 -23.10
C ILE A 29 -23.48 -9.56 -22.30
N ARG A 30 -24.46 -8.67 -22.55
CA ARG A 30 -24.63 -7.42 -21.80
C ARG A 30 -24.90 -7.66 -20.31
N LEU A 31 -25.71 -8.67 -19.98
CA LEU A 31 -25.97 -9.06 -18.59
C LEU A 31 -24.69 -9.56 -17.90
N ILE A 32 -23.92 -10.43 -18.55
CA ILE A 32 -22.65 -10.95 -18.04
C ILE A 32 -21.66 -9.81 -17.79
N ILE A 33 -21.50 -8.90 -18.77
CA ILE A 33 -20.61 -7.74 -18.65
C ILE A 33 -21.06 -6.85 -17.48
N ASN A 34 -22.34 -6.55 -17.35
CA ASN A 34 -22.84 -5.72 -16.25
C ASN A 34 -22.58 -6.34 -14.87
N ILE A 35 -22.72 -7.66 -14.73
CA ILE A 35 -22.40 -8.36 -13.47
C ILE A 35 -20.90 -8.26 -13.19
N LEU A 36 -20.05 -8.56 -14.16
CA LEU A 36 -18.60 -8.51 -14.01
C LEU A 36 -18.09 -7.09 -13.72
N VAL A 37 -18.62 -6.09 -14.41
CA VAL A 37 -18.30 -4.68 -14.19
C VAL A 37 -18.81 -4.21 -12.84
N GLY A 38 -20.00 -4.64 -12.42
CA GLY A 38 -20.55 -4.33 -11.09
C GLY A 38 -19.68 -4.89 -9.96
N ILE A 39 -19.28 -6.17 -10.05
CA ILE A 39 -18.36 -6.79 -9.09
C ILE A 39 -17.00 -6.07 -9.12
N GLY A 40 -16.49 -5.79 -10.31
CA GLY A 40 -15.25 -5.04 -10.50
C GLY A 40 -15.31 -3.66 -9.84
N ALA A 41 -16.39 -2.91 -10.02
CA ALA A 41 -16.58 -1.59 -9.42
C ALA A 41 -16.61 -1.62 -7.89
N LEU A 42 -17.06 -2.72 -7.28
CA LEU A 42 -17.06 -2.89 -5.83
C LEU A 42 -15.70 -3.33 -5.28
N VAL A 43 -15.06 -4.31 -5.94
CA VAL A 43 -13.85 -4.98 -5.42
C VAL A 43 -12.57 -4.25 -5.83
N LEU A 44 -12.49 -3.79 -7.08
CA LEU A 44 -11.28 -3.19 -7.65
C LEU A 44 -10.80 -1.96 -6.87
N PRO A 45 -11.66 -1.02 -6.44
CA PRO A 45 -11.23 0.10 -5.60
C PRO A 45 -10.57 -0.35 -4.29
N ILE A 46 -11.11 -1.38 -3.65
CA ILE A 46 -10.60 -1.91 -2.38
C ILE A 46 -9.22 -2.53 -2.59
N VAL A 47 -9.06 -3.32 -3.66
CA VAL A 47 -7.78 -3.94 -4.02
C VAL A 47 -6.74 -2.88 -4.38
N ILE A 48 -7.09 -1.90 -5.21
CA ILE A 48 -6.20 -0.79 -5.58
C ILE A 48 -5.77 -0.03 -4.33
N TYR A 49 -6.72 0.32 -3.46
CA TYR A 49 -6.44 1.04 -2.23
C TYR A 49 -5.50 0.24 -1.33
N SER A 50 -5.74 -1.06 -1.15
CA SER A 50 -4.86 -1.95 -0.37
C SER A 50 -3.44 -2.03 -0.93
N LEU A 51 -3.28 -2.06 -2.25
CA LEU A 51 -1.96 -2.08 -2.89
C LEU A 51 -1.21 -0.76 -2.72
N ILE A 52 -1.92 0.37 -2.86
CA ILE A 52 -1.35 1.70 -2.62
C ILE A 52 -0.94 1.83 -1.15
N ASP A 53 -1.82 1.44 -0.22
CA ASP A 53 -1.59 1.46 1.22
C ASP A 53 -0.35 0.66 1.60
N PHE A 54 -0.22 -0.57 1.08
CA PHE A 54 0.95 -1.42 1.29
C PHE A 54 2.24 -0.77 0.78
N LYS A 55 2.23 -0.23 -0.44
CA LYS A 55 3.42 0.42 -1.04
C LYS A 55 3.85 1.68 -0.27
N LEU A 56 2.90 2.52 0.12
CA LEU A 56 3.18 3.73 0.89
C LEU A 56 3.71 3.39 2.28
N THR A 57 3.11 2.41 2.95
CA THR A 57 3.57 1.91 4.25
C THR A 57 5.00 1.37 4.15
N HIS A 58 5.29 0.54 3.16
CA HIS A 58 6.63 0.00 2.94
C HIS A 58 7.66 1.11 2.69
N ARG A 59 7.31 2.13 1.90
CA ARG A 59 8.19 3.29 1.65
C ARG A 59 8.46 4.08 2.93
N ALA A 60 7.43 4.35 3.73
CA ALA A 60 7.57 5.09 4.98
C ALA A 60 8.47 4.36 5.98
N ILE A 61 8.29 3.04 6.11
CA ILE A 61 9.12 2.21 6.99
C ILE A 61 10.57 2.13 6.50
N ASN A 62 10.79 2.00 5.19
CA ASN A 62 12.14 2.03 4.62
C ASN A 62 12.88 3.33 4.94
N LEU A 63 12.19 4.47 4.87
CA LEU A 63 12.78 5.77 5.22
C LEU A 63 13.19 5.81 6.69
N VAL A 64 12.35 5.31 7.60
CA VAL A 64 12.70 5.20 9.02
C VAL A 64 13.87 4.25 9.25
N GLY A 65 13.88 3.10 8.58
CA GLY A 65 14.99 2.15 8.66
C GLY A 65 16.31 2.75 8.19
N HIS A 66 16.28 3.51 7.10
CA HIS A 66 17.45 4.21 6.57
C HIS A 66 17.96 5.28 7.54
N SER A 67 17.06 6.16 8.02
CA SER A 67 17.39 7.22 8.98
C SER A 67 18.03 6.65 10.24
N TRP A 68 17.48 5.55 10.76
CA TRP A 68 18.04 4.88 11.94
C TRP A 68 19.43 4.30 11.67
N CYS A 69 19.63 3.68 10.50
CA CYS A 69 20.94 3.15 10.09
C CYS A 69 21.99 4.25 9.98
N GLU A 70 21.64 5.41 9.42
CA GLU A 70 22.52 6.58 9.34
C GLU A 70 22.86 7.12 10.74
N GLU A 71 21.87 7.25 11.63
CA GLU A 71 22.09 7.70 13.02
C GLU A 71 23.02 6.77 13.81
N GLN A 72 22.94 5.46 13.57
CA GLN A 72 23.77 4.46 14.25
C GLN A 72 25.08 4.17 13.52
N ASN A 73 25.34 4.82 12.38
CA ASN A 73 26.50 4.58 11.52
C ASN A 73 26.67 3.09 11.12
N VAL A 74 25.55 2.44 10.76
CA VAL A 74 25.51 1.04 10.32
C VAL A 74 24.95 0.92 8.91
N GLU A 75 25.35 -0.12 8.17
CA GLU A 75 24.90 -0.29 6.79
C GLU A 75 23.48 -0.86 6.74
N PHE A 76 22.57 -0.16 6.05
CA PHE A 76 21.21 -0.63 5.79
C PHE A 76 21.22 -1.79 4.77
N LYS A 77 20.54 -2.91 5.09
CA LYS A 77 20.32 -4.00 4.12
C LYS A 77 18.89 -4.07 3.64
N LYS A 78 17.94 -4.30 4.55
CA LYS A 78 16.52 -4.44 4.18
C LYS A 78 15.60 -4.24 5.37
N VAL A 79 14.35 -3.93 5.06
CA VAL A 79 13.22 -3.99 5.99
C VAL A 79 12.39 -5.23 5.68
N GLU A 80 12.00 -5.95 6.72
CA GLU A 80 10.99 -7.00 6.67
C GLU A 80 9.73 -6.52 7.38
N MET A 81 8.64 -6.36 6.63
CA MET A 81 7.34 -6.01 7.20
C MET A 81 6.63 -7.23 7.78
N HIS A 82 6.10 -7.09 8.99
CA HIS A 82 5.19 -8.04 9.61
C HIS A 82 3.86 -7.35 9.97
N LYS A 83 2.83 -8.13 10.33
CA LYS A 83 1.47 -7.60 10.58
C LYS A 83 1.43 -6.40 11.53
N ASN A 84 2.23 -6.41 12.59
CA ASN A 84 2.15 -5.44 13.70
C ASN A 84 3.47 -4.69 13.97
N HIS A 85 4.54 -5.02 13.25
CA HIS A 85 5.88 -4.50 13.46
C HIS A 85 6.70 -4.67 12.18
N PHE A 86 7.85 -3.99 12.09
CA PHE A 86 8.83 -4.28 11.06
C PHE A 86 10.16 -4.65 11.70
N ALA A 87 10.92 -5.49 11.03
CA ALA A 87 12.28 -5.81 11.40
C ALA A 87 13.24 -5.14 10.42
N LEU A 88 14.15 -4.35 10.96
CA LEU A 88 15.27 -3.79 10.23
C LEU A 88 16.43 -4.77 10.25
N ILE A 89 17.00 -5.04 9.09
CA ILE A 89 18.23 -5.81 8.94
C ILE A 89 19.34 -4.86 8.52
N TYR A 90 20.41 -4.84 9.30
CA TYR A 90 21.58 -3.99 9.09
C TYR A 90 22.87 -4.80 9.23
N LEU A 91 23.97 -4.32 8.65
CA LEU A 91 25.30 -4.85 8.91
C LEU A 91 26.03 -3.95 9.90
N GLN A 92 26.61 -4.56 10.92
CA GLN A 92 27.54 -3.94 11.85
C GLN A 92 28.78 -4.83 11.92
N GLU A 93 29.96 -4.30 11.60
CA GLU A 93 31.22 -5.06 11.57
C GLU A 93 31.13 -6.35 10.72
N ASN A 94 30.52 -6.27 9.53
CA ASN A 94 30.21 -7.40 8.65
C ASN A 94 29.30 -8.50 9.23
N LYS A 95 28.74 -8.30 10.42
CA LYS A 95 27.73 -9.20 11.00
C LYS A 95 26.34 -8.68 10.70
N LYS A 96 25.48 -9.59 10.25
CA LYS A 96 24.06 -9.32 10.00
C LYS A 96 23.31 -9.29 11.32
N MET A 97 22.83 -8.11 11.68
CA MET A 97 22.05 -7.86 12.88
C MET A 97 20.60 -7.55 12.50
N ARG A 98 19.70 -7.78 13.45
CA ARG A 98 18.27 -7.55 13.29
C ARG A 98 17.76 -6.73 14.46
N LYS A 99 16.94 -5.72 14.19
CA LYS A 99 16.26 -4.93 15.22
C LYS A 99 14.78 -4.77 14.91
N LYS A 100 13.94 -4.89 15.93
CA LYS A 100 12.47 -4.85 15.77
C LYS A 100 11.89 -3.50 16.20
N PHE A 101 11.02 -2.98 15.37
CA PHE A 101 10.37 -1.69 15.55
C PHE A 101 8.86 -1.83 15.37
N ARG A 102 8.09 -1.15 16.21
CA ARG A 102 6.65 -0.99 16.05
C ARG A 102 6.35 0.41 15.57
N VAL A 103 5.62 0.54 14.46
CA VAL A 103 5.22 1.83 13.92
C VAL A 103 3.75 2.05 14.19
N ARG A 104 3.39 3.24 14.66
CA ARG A 104 2.02 3.72 14.61
C ARG A 104 1.91 4.75 13.52
N PHE A 105 0.98 4.57 12.61
CA PHE A 105 0.68 5.53 11.55
C PHE A 105 -0.45 6.47 12.01
N ILE A 106 -0.41 7.70 11.52
CA ILE A 106 -1.58 8.58 11.57
C ILE A 106 -2.61 7.99 10.59
N PRO A 107 -3.84 7.70 11.05
CA PRO A 107 -4.89 7.22 10.17
C PRO A 107 -5.04 8.16 8.97
N THR A 108 -5.22 7.62 7.77
CA THR A 108 -5.48 8.36 6.50
C THR A 108 -4.33 9.10 5.83
N THR A 109 -3.20 9.33 6.51
CA THR A 109 -2.12 10.17 5.95
C THR A 109 -0.82 9.42 5.69
N TRP A 110 -0.72 8.14 6.05
CA TRP A 110 0.48 7.30 5.93
C TRP A 110 1.74 7.89 6.59
N PHE A 111 1.59 8.96 7.38
CA PHE A 111 2.66 9.53 8.19
C PHE A 111 2.87 8.68 9.42
N ILE A 112 4.13 8.54 9.81
CA ILE A 112 4.52 7.80 11.01
C ILE A 112 4.31 8.71 12.22
N LYS A 113 3.37 8.32 13.09
CA LYS A 113 3.05 9.02 14.34
C LYS A 113 4.11 8.74 15.41
N SER A 114 4.54 7.49 15.54
CA SER A 114 5.55 7.08 16.53
C SER A 114 6.22 5.77 16.13
N VAL A 115 7.48 5.62 16.53
CA VAL A 115 8.26 4.39 16.42
C VAL A 115 8.61 3.92 17.83
N GLU A 116 8.11 2.74 18.22
CA GLU A 116 8.41 2.09 19.51
C GLU A 116 9.43 0.97 19.30
N TRP A 117 10.39 0.89 20.21
CA TRP A 117 11.48 -0.07 20.19
C TRP A 117 10.99 -1.33 20.91
N LEU A 118 11.02 -2.48 20.24
CA LEU A 118 10.48 -3.73 20.80
C LEU A 118 11.53 -4.57 21.54
N GLU A 119 12.80 -4.20 21.43
CA GLU A 119 13.92 -4.88 22.12
C GLU A 119 14.41 -3.97 23.25
N LYS A 120 14.23 -4.45 24.48
CA LYS A 120 14.81 -3.88 25.71
C LYS A 120 16.19 -4.47 25.94
#